data_AF-A0A1G4JD98-F1
#
_entry.id   AF-A0A1G4JD98-F1
#
_cell.length_a   1.000
_cell.length_b   1.000
_cell.length_c   1.000
_cell.angle_alpha   90.00
_cell.angle_beta   90.00
_cell.angle_gamma   90.00
#
_symmetry.space_group_name_H-M   'P 1'
#
loop_
_entity.id
_entity.type
_entity.pdbx_description
1 polymer ?
#
loop_
_entity_poly.entity_id
_entity_poly.type
_entity_poly.pdbx_seq_one_letter_code
_entity_poly.pdbx_strand_id
1 'polypeptide(L)'
;MFITTAVKNFRPNLRLLQSASRHSSAMVYEPPKFDELNSETWIKLNKDTKEEIQEYLDWKMEDRWSNMSPREQRAIYFISYGEWGPRAKSGSKEAQMQMSGAEIILRGIFSGVLFTAVAVSIMNYQSDRKMKENLNKLEEGI
;
A
#
# COMPACT_ATOMS: atom_id res chain seq x y z
N MET A 1 18.65 -30.44 90.93
CA MET A 1 18.06 -31.73 90.51
C MET A 1 17.18 -31.45 89.30
N PHE A 2 17.65 -31.84 88.11
CA PHE A 2 16.97 -31.65 86.82
C PHE A 2 15.79 -32.61 86.67
N ILE A 3 14.64 -32.17 86.13
CA ILE A 3 13.87 -32.93 85.11
C ILE A 3 13.14 -31.95 84.17
N THR A 4 13.49 -32.04 82.89
CA THR A 4 12.81 -31.57 81.67
C THR A 4 11.41 -32.20 81.51
N THR A 5 10.46 -31.63 80.76
CA THR A 5 9.94 -31.99 79.41
C THR A 5 8.46 -31.53 79.41
N ALA A 6 7.74 -31.17 78.34
CA ALA A 6 7.91 -31.24 76.90
C ALA A 6 7.02 -30.16 76.24
N VAL A 7 7.55 -29.45 75.25
CA VAL A 7 6.80 -28.56 74.37
C VAL A 7 6.04 -29.42 73.35
N LYS A 8 4.70 -29.31 73.33
CA LYS A 8 3.83 -30.01 72.39
C LYS A 8 3.99 -29.37 71.00
N ASN A 9 4.68 -30.06 70.11
CA ASN A 9 4.84 -29.69 68.71
C ASN A 9 3.49 -29.65 67.97
N PHE A 10 3.02 -28.45 67.64
CA PHE A 10 1.90 -28.23 66.72
C PHE A 10 2.42 -28.35 65.29
N ARG A 11 2.05 -29.41 64.56
CA ARG A 11 2.37 -29.56 63.13
C ARG A 11 1.25 -28.92 62.30
N PRO A 12 1.51 -27.88 61.49
CA PRO A 12 0.52 -27.43 60.53
C PRO A 12 0.44 -28.45 59.38
N ASN A 13 -0.79 -28.85 59.06
CA ASN A 13 -1.11 -29.62 57.86
C ASN A 13 -0.68 -28.83 56.61
N LEU A 14 0.35 -29.30 55.89
CA LEU A 14 0.68 -28.81 54.55
C LEU A 14 -0.41 -29.28 53.59
N ARG A 15 -1.41 -28.43 53.34
CA ARG A 15 -2.29 -28.56 52.19
C ARG A 15 -1.46 -28.33 50.94
N LEU A 16 -1.27 -29.37 50.15
CA LEU A 16 -0.74 -29.28 48.79
C LEU A 16 -1.65 -28.36 47.98
N LEU A 17 -1.22 -27.10 47.79
CA LEU A 17 -1.80 -26.21 46.80
C LEU A 17 -1.34 -26.73 45.44
N GLN A 18 -2.14 -27.63 44.84
CA GLN A 18 -2.08 -27.86 43.40
C GLN A 18 -2.53 -26.56 42.73
N SER A 19 -1.57 -25.67 42.46
CA SER A 19 -1.79 -24.56 41.54
C SER A 19 -1.94 -25.19 40.16
N ALA A 20 -3.18 -25.40 39.72
CA ALA A 20 -3.45 -25.69 38.33
C ALA A 20 -2.98 -24.47 37.51
N SER A 21 -1.83 -24.59 36.86
CA SER A 21 -1.36 -23.60 35.88
C SER A 21 -2.31 -23.66 34.70
N ARG A 22 -3.30 -22.75 34.71
CA ARG A 22 -4.13 -22.47 33.55
C ARG A 22 -3.18 -21.95 32.48
N HIS A 23 -2.79 -22.81 31.55
CA HIS A 23 -2.12 -22.38 30.33
C HIS A 23 -3.18 -21.64 29.51
N SER A 24 -3.24 -20.32 29.71
CA SER A 24 -4.01 -19.44 28.85
C SER A 24 -3.30 -19.48 27.50
N SER A 25 -3.87 -20.21 26.54
CA SER A 25 -3.47 -20.12 25.14
C SER A 25 -3.86 -18.73 24.65
N ALA A 26 -2.96 -17.76 24.85
CA ALA A 26 -3.07 -16.48 24.17
C ALA A 26 -2.83 -16.76 22.69
N MET A 27 -3.91 -16.81 21.90
CA MET A 27 -3.80 -16.76 20.45
C MET A 27 -3.23 -15.38 20.10
N VAL A 28 -1.93 -15.33 19.84
CA VAL A 28 -1.26 -14.13 19.37
C VAL A 28 -1.58 -14.01 17.88
N TYR A 29 -2.26 -12.94 17.51
CA TYR A 29 -2.50 -12.63 16.10
C TYR A 29 -1.16 -12.36 15.40
N GLU A 30 -0.93 -13.04 14.28
CA GLU A 30 0.22 -12.81 13.41
C GLU A 30 -0.24 -12.05 12.17
N PRO A 31 0.18 -10.79 11.98
CA PRO A 31 -0.21 -10.02 10.81
C PRO A 31 0.44 -10.58 9.53
N PRO A 32 -0.12 -10.24 8.35
CA PRO A 32 0.51 -10.53 7.07
C PRO A 32 1.95 -9.99 7.00
N LYS A 33 2.81 -10.63 6.21
CA LYS A 33 4.21 -10.21 6.10
C LYS A 33 4.32 -8.86 5.38
N PHE A 34 4.78 -7.84 6.10
CA PHE A 34 5.10 -6.50 5.58
C PHE A 34 6.60 -6.18 5.67
N ASP A 35 7.47 -7.14 5.30
CA ASP A 35 8.92 -6.95 5.31
C ASP A 35 9.30 -5.79 4.37
N GLU A 36 9.88 -4.72 4.93
CA GLU A 36 10.41 -3.57 4.21
C GLU A 36 9.48 -3.01 3.12
N LEU A 37 8.37 -2.42 3.58
CA LEU A 37 7.42 -1.71 2.73
C LEU A 37 8.10 -0.60 1.91
N ASN A 38 7.95 -0.70 0.59
CA ASN A 38 8.35 0.30 -0.39
C ASN A 38 7.21 0.47 -1.42
N SER A 39 7.30 1.46 -2.31
CA SER A 39 6.23 1.74 -3.28
C SER A 39 5.92 0.55 -4.18
N GLU A 40 6.91 -0.21 -4.60
CA GLU A 40 6.72 -1.37 -5.47
C GLU A 40 6.06 -2.55 -4.75
N THR A 41 6.50 -2.86 -3.52
CA THR A 41 5.96 -3.97 -2.73
C THR A 41 4.55 -3.65 -2.27
N TRP A 42 4.31 -2.41 -1.83
CA TRP A 42 2.98 -1.97 -1.43
C TRP A 42 1.99 -2.11 -2.58
N ILE A 43 2.30 -1.66 -3.79
CA ILE A 43 1.33 -1.68 -4.90
C ILE A 43 0.97 -3.10 -5.32
N LYS A 44 1.93 -4.03 -5.28
CA LYS A 44 1.73 -5.44 -5.61
C LYS A 44 0.83 -6.18 -4.62
N LEU A 45 0.68 -5.67 -3.38
CA LEU A 45 -0.21 -6.30 -2.40
C LEU A 45 -1.68 -6.16 -2.81
N ASN A 46 -2.44 -7.22 -2.53
CA ASN A 46 -3.89 -7.21 -2.68
C ASN A 46 -4.52 -6.17 -1.76
N LYS A 47 -5.70 -5.68 -2.13
CA LYS A 47 -6.43 -4.68 -1.37
C LYS A 47 -6.71 -5.16 0.07
N ASP A 48 -7.21 -6.38 0.22
CA ASP A 48 -7.55 -6.95 1.53
C ASP A 48 -6.31 -7.05 2.44
N THR A 49 -5.16 -7.46 1.89
CA THR A 49 -3.90 -7.52 2.65
C THR A 49 -3.41 -6.12 3.06
N LYS A 50 -3.60 -5.10 2.21
CA LYS A 50 -3.27 -3.71 2.57
C LYS A 50 -4.14 -3.22 3.72
N GLU A 51 -5.44 -3.50 3.66
CA GLU A 51 -6.41 -3.12 4.70
C GLU A 51 -6.07 -3.81 6.02
N GLU A 52 -5.77 -5.11 6.00
CA GLU A 52 -5.37 -5.87 7.19
C GLU A 52 -4.06 -5.36 7.81
N ILE A 53 -3.03 -5.07 6.99
CA ILE A 53 -1.78 -4.48 7.46
C ILE A 53 -2.04 -3.11 8.09
N GLN A 54 -2.89 -2.28 7.47
CA GLN A 54 -3.22 -0.97 7.97
C GLN A 54 -3.96 -1.05 9.31
N GLU A 55 -4.97 -1.93 9.41
CA GLU A 55 -5.72 -2.15 10.65
C GLU A 55 -4.81 -2.63 11.79
N TYR A 56 -3.91 -3.58 11.51
CA TYR A 56 -2.93 -4.04 12.49
C TYR A 56 -2.03 -2.91 12.99
N LEU A 57 -1.52 -2.08 12.09
CA LEU A 57 -0.63 -0.97 12.44
C LEU A 57 -1.37 0.15 13.17
N ASP A 58 -2.61 0.45 12.77
CA ASP A 58 -3.49 1.40 13.45
C ASP A 58 -3.77 0.95 14.88
N TRP A 59 -4.13 -0.32 15.08
CA TRP A 59 -4.29 -0.90 16.42
C TRP A 59 -3.00 -0.83 17.26
N LYS A 60 -1.83 -1.11 16.64
CA LYS A 60 -0.54 -1.00 17.34
C LYS A 60 -0.17 0.43 17.73
N MET A 61 -0.63 1.43 16.99
CA MET A 61 -0.40 2.84 17.30
C MET A 61 -1.23 3.33 18.51
N GLU A 62 -2.27 2.60 18.91
CA GLU A 62 -3.07 2.90 20.12
C GLU A 62 -2.30 2.59 21.42
N ASP A 63 -1.36 1.63 21.39
CA ASP A 63 -0.51 1.28 22.52
C ASP A 63 0.75 2.17 22.60
N ARG A 64 1.61 1.95 23.60
CA ARG A 64 2.88 2.66 23.75
C ARG A 64 3.81 2.39 22.58
N TRP A 65 4.21 3.45 21.89
CA TRP A 65 5.10 3.40 20.73
C TRP A 65 6.50 2.85 21.05
N SER A 66 6.92 2.89 22.31
CA SER A 66 8.19 2.29 22.77
C SER A 66 8.21 0.76 22.62
N ASN A 67 7.04 0.12 22.58
CA ASN A 67 6.92 -1.33 22.44
C ASN A 67 6.92 -1.78 20.97
N MET A 68 6.85 -0.82 20.05
CA MET A 68 6.79 -1.08 18.62
C MET A 68 8.19 -1.35 18.07
N SER A 69 8.30 -2.36 17.21
CA SER A 69 9.57 -2.66 16.56
C SER A 69 9.97 -1.54 15.58
N PRO A 70 11.27 -1.31 15.35
CA PRO A 70 11.72 -0.33 14.35
C PRO A 70 11.18 -0.60 12.94
N ARG A 71 10.86 -1.87 12.64
CA ARG A 71 10.26 -2.27 11.37
C ARG A 71 8.83 -1.78 11.24
N GLU A 72 8.01 -1.94 12.27
CA GLU A 72 6.62 -1.44 12.30
C GLU A 72 6.60 0.09 12.23
N GLN A 73 7.50 0.76 12.96
CA GLN A 73 7.62 2.22 12.89
C GLN A 73 7.93 2.70 11.46
N ARG A 74 8.86 2.02 10.75
CA ARG A 74 9.15 2.33 9.34
C ARG A 74 7.95 2.04 8.42
N ALA A 75 7.23 0.95 8.66
CA ALA A 75 6.03 0.60 7.89
C ALA A 75 4.95 1.68 8.04
N ILE A 76 4.67 2.12 9.27
CA ILE A 76 3.72 3.20 9.56
C ILE A 76 4.16 4.50 8.89
N TYR A 77 5.45 4.84 8.98
CA TYR A 77 5.99 6.02 8.31
C TYR A 77 5.76 5.96 6.80
N PHE A 78 6.01 4.80 6.18
CA PHE A 78 5.77 4.60 4.76
C PHE A 78 4.27 4.67 4.40
N ILE A 79 3.37 4.07 5.17
CA ILE A 79 1.93 4.13 4.89
C ILE A 79 1.42 5.57 5.03
N SER A 80 1.86 6.28 6.06
CA SER A 80 1.42 7.65 6.34
C SER A 80 2.00 8.69 5.37
N TYR A 81 3.28 8.59 4.98
CA TYR A 81 3.99 9.62 4.20
C TYR A 81 4.71 9.12 2.94
N GLY A 82 4.66 7.83 2.64
CA GLY A 82 5.34 7.25 1.48
C GLY A 82 4.78 7.72 0.14
N GLU A 83 5.59 7.51 -0.89
CA GLU A 83 5.29 7.82 -2.29
C GLU A 83 4.33 6.80 -2.91
N TRP A 84 3.11 6.74 -2.38
CA TRP A 84 2.02 5.92 -2.86
C TRP A 84 0.71 6.70 -2.78
N GLY A 85 -0.33 6.20 -3.44
CA GLY A 85 -1.62 6.88 -3.37
C GLY A 85 -1.58 8.18 -4.19
N PRO A 86 -2.25 9.25 -3.71
CA PRO A 86 -2.15 10.58 -4.33
C PRO A 86 -0.75 11.21 -4.25
N ARG A 87 0.16 10.62 -3.46
CA ARG A 87 1.56 11.07 -3.30
C ARG A 87 2.55 10.30 -4.17
N ALA A 88 2.07 9.40 -5.03
CA ALA A 88 2.92 8.76 -6.02
C ALA A 88 3.55 9.81 -6.94
N LYS A 89 4.81 9.60 -7.33
CA LYS A 89 5.54 10.52 -8.20
C LYS A 89 4.81 10.71 -9.54
N SER A 90 4.58 11.96 -9.94
CA SER A 90 3.89 12.27 -11.19
C SER A 90 4.55 11.60 -12.40
N GLY A 91 3.76 10.85 -13.19
CA GLY A 91 4.22 10.12 -14.37
C GLY A 91 4.80 8.73 -14.08
N SER A 92 4.91 8.33 -12.81
CA SER A 92 5.36 6.99 -12.45
C SER A 92 4.28 5.93 -12.71
N LYS A 93 4.67 4.66 -12.77
CA LYS A 93 3.73 3.54 -13.01
C LYS A 93 2.67 3.47 -11.91
N GLU A 94 3.07 3.85 -10.71
CA GLU A 94 2.27 3.90 -9.50
C GLU A 94 1.16 4.94 -9.61
N ALA A 95 1.48 6.14 -10.12
CA ALA A 95 0.49 7.18 -10.36
C ALA A 95 -0.51 6.80 -11.47
N GLN A 96 -0.06 6.03 -12.47
CA GLN A 96 -0.93 5.58 -13.58
C GLN A 96 -1.91 4.49 -13.15
N MET A 97 -1.48 3.53 -12.32
CA MET A 97 -2.35 2.46 -11.79
C MET A 97 -3.48 2.98 -10.90
N GLN A 98 -3.38 4.23 -10.44
CA GLN A 98 -4.36 4.86 -9.56
C GLN A 98 -5.18 5.94 -10.26
N MET A 99 -5.02 6.11 -11.58
CA MET A 99 -5.89 7.00 -12.35
C MET A 99 -7.33 6.51 -12.25
N SER A 100 -8.23 7.46 -11.98
CA SER A 100 -9.66 7.18 -12.04
C SER A 100 -10.04 6.72 -13.45
N GLY A 101 -10.98 5.78 -13.58
CA GLY A 101 -11.47 5.34 -14.89
C GLY A 101 -11.95 6.51 -15.75
N ALA A 102 -12.52 7.56 -15.14
CA ALA A 102 -12.91 8.78 -15.84
C ALA A 102 -11.70 9.54 -16.41
N GLU A 103 -10.57 9.58 -15.71
CA GLU A 103 -9.34 10.23 -16.17
C GLU A 103 -8.76 9.49 -17.37
N ILE A 104 -8.77 8.14 -17.34
CA ILE A 104 -8.31 7.30 -18.45
C ILE A 104 -9.17 7.56 -19.71
N ILE A 105 -10.50 7.59 -19.55
CA ILE A 105 -11.42 7.87 -20.66
C ILE A 105 -11.18 9.26 -21.22
N LEU A 106 -11.06 10.28 -20.36
CA LEU A 106 -10.85 11.66 -20.78
C LEU A 106 -9.53 11.83 -21.55
N ARG A 107 -8.44 11.26 -21.02
CA ARG A 107 -7.12 11.24 -21.69
C ARG A 107 -7.20 10.53 -23.04
N GLY A 108 -7.96 9.43 -23.11
CA GLY A 108 -8.20 8.69 -24.34
C GLY A 108 -8.92 9.52 -25.41
N ILE A 109 -10.01 10.18 -25.04
CA ILE A 109 -10.77 11.07 -25.94
C ILE A 109 -9.88 12.22 -26.42
N PHE A 110 -9.20 12.91 -25.50
CA PHE A 110 -8.36 14.05 -25.83
C PHE A 110 -7.22 13.66 -26.80
N SER A 111 -6.53 12.56 -26.49
CA SER A 111 -5.46 12.03 -27.34
C SER A 111 -6.00 11.58 -28.70
N GLY A 112 -7.18 10.97 -28.73
CA GLY A 112 -7.86 10.56 -29.96
C GLY A 112 -8.19 11.75 -30.85
N VAL A 113 -8.81 12.80 -30.31
CA VAL A 113 -9.15 14.02 -31.07
C VAL A 113 -7.90 14.68 -31.64
N LEU A 114 -6.83 14.80 -30.85
CA LEU A 114 -5.57 15.36 -31.33
C LEU A 114 -4.98 14.53 -32.48
N PHE A 115 -4.98 13.21 -32.35
CA PHE A 115 -4.44 12.33 -33.39
C PHE A 115 -5.27 12.39 -34.68
N THR A 116 -6.60 12.43 -34.57
CA THR A 116 -7.50 12.60 -35.72
C THR A 116 -7.29 13.96 -36.40
N ALA A 117 -7.16 15.05 -35.63
CA ALA A 117 -6.91 16.38 -36.19
C ALA A 117 -5.59 16.44 -36.96
N VAL A 118 -4.52 15.85 -36.41
CA VAL A 118 -3.23 15.75 -37.10
C VAL A 118 -3.34 14.93 -38.38
N ALA A 119 -4.01 13.77 -38.34
CA ALA A 119 -4.18 12.92 -39.52
C ALA A 119 -4.93 13.64 -40.64
N VAL A 120 -6.05 14.29 -40.33
CA VAL A 120 -6.83 15.09 -41.30
C VAL A 120 -6.01 16.24 -41.85
N SER A 121 -5.24 16.94 -41.01
CA SER A 121 -4.37 18.03 -41.46
C SER A 121 -3.32 17.55 -42.46
N ILE A 122 -2.72 16.38 -42.25
CA ILE A 122 -1.73 15.81 -43.18
C ILE A 122 -2.39 15.44 -44.51
N MET A 123 -3.58 14.81 -44.47
CA MET A 123 -4.32 14.43 -45.67
C MET A 123 -4.73 15.65 -46.51
N ASN A 124 -5.20 16.71 -45.84
CA ASN A 124 -5.56 17.97 -46.51
C ASN A 124 -4.32 18.64 -47.11
N TYR A 125 -3.21 18.71 -46.35
CA TYR A 125 -1.97 19.29 -46.85
C TYR A 125 -1.43 18.58 -48.11
N GLN A 126 -1.51 17.24 -48.16
CA GLN A 126 -1.11 16.48 -49.34
C GLN A 126 -2.03 16.73 -50.54
N SER A 127 -3.34 16.86 -50.30
CA SER A 127 -4.33 17.15 -51.34
C SER A 127 -4.12 18.54 -51.94
N ASP A 128 -3.90 19.54 -51.09
CA ASP A 128 -3.64 20.91 -51.51
C ASP A 128 -2.36 21.04 -52.34
N ARG A 129 -1.31 20.29 -51.96
CA ARG A 129 -0.06 20.27 -52.73
C ARG A 129 -0.27 19.70 -54.14
N LYS A 130 -1.00 18.59 -54.27
CA LYS A 130 -1.34 17.99 -55.58
C LYS A 130 -2.17 18.94 -56.43
N MET A 131 -3.13 19.64 -55.82
CA MET A 131 -3.95 20.62 -56.53
C MET A 131 -3.09 21.77 -57.07
N LYS A 132 -2.18 22.33 -56.27
CA LYS A 132 -1.24 23.36 -56.71
C LYS A 132 -0.35 22.90 -57.86
N GLU A 133 0.19 21.68 -57.77
CA GLU A 133 1.00 21.11 -58.86
C GLU A 133 0.20 20.97 -60.16
N ASN A 134 -1.08 20.60 -60.08
CA ASN A 134 -1.95 20.51 -61.25
C ASN A 134 -2.31 21.88 -61.82
N LEU A 135 -2.54 22.88 -60.97
CA LEU A 135 -2.81 24.26 -61.41
C LEU A 135 -1.60 24.86 -62.13
N ASN A 136 -0.39 24.70 -61.59
CA ASN A 136 0.83 25.19 -62.23
C ASN A 136 1.04 24.55 -63.61
N LYS A 137 0.77 23.24 -63.76
CA LYS A 137 0.86 22.56 -65.07
C LYS A 137 -0.14 23.11 -66.09
N LEU A 138 -1.32 23.54 -65.65
CA LEU A 138 -2.32 24.16 -66.52
C LEU A 138 -1.92 25.58 -66.91
N GLU A 139 -1.32 26.34 -66.00
CA GLU A 139 -0.79 27.68 -66.30
C GLU A 139 0.41 27.64 -67.26
N GLU A 140 1.30 26.66 -67.13
CA GLU A 140 2.47 26.48 -68.01
C GLU A 140 2.11 25.88 -69.38
N GLY A 141 0.94 25.23 -69.49
CA GLY A 141 0.46 24.57 -70.72
C GLY A 141 -0.40 25.45 -71.63
N ILE A 142 -0.68 26.69 -71.22
CA ILE A 142 -1.39 27.74 -71.99
C ILE A 142 -0.36 28.75 -72.48
#